data_AF-A0A3N7I7H4-F1
#
_entry.id   AF-A0A3N7I7H4-F1
#
_cell.length_a   1.000
_cell.length_b   1.000
_cell.length_c   1.000
_cell.angle_alpha   90.00
_cell.angle_beta   90.00
_cell.angle_gamma   90.00
#
_symmetry.space_group_name_H-M   'P 1'
#
loop_
_entity.id
_entity.type
_entity.pdbx_description
1 polymer ?
#
loop_
_entity_poly.entity_id
_entity_poly.type
_entity_poly.pdbx_seq_one_letter_code
_entity_poly.pdbx_strand_id
1 'polypeptide(L)'
;MFVTTAALSITGNPLNAQTLVKTQKVGSNIYQPVVNQKDGAVYISSAGTQAVYKLDPATLAVVDSIVTPESAPMGLGISQNTQTLYTTNSRTGLVVAIDIPTGK
;
A
#
# COMPACT_ATOMS: atom_id res chain seq x y z
N MET A 1 -5.30 -41.13 -46.58
CA MET A 1 -4.58 -39.88 -46.30
C MET A 1 -4.61 -39.69 -44.79
N PHE A 2 -3.56 -40.11 -44.09
CA PHE A 2 -3.47 -39.98 -42.64
C PHE A 2 -2.85 -38.62 -42.33
N VAL A 3 -3.60 -37.74 -41.67
CA VAL A 3 -3.07 -36.48 -41.17
C VAL A 3 -2.49 -36.77 -39.79
N THR A 4 -1.16 -36.87 -39.72
CA THR A 4 -0.41 -36.91 -38.46
C THR A 4 -0.44 -35.52 -37.83
N THR A 5 -1.17 -35.39 -36.72
CA THR A 5 -1.13 -34.18 -35.90
C THR A 5 0.18 -34.19 -35.11
N ALA A 6 1.08 -33.27 -35.41
CA ALA A 6 2.26 -33.03 -34.59
C ALA A 6 1.81 -32.37 -33.27
N ALA A 7 1.99 -33.07 -32.15
CA ALA A 7 1.87 -32.46 -30.84
C ALA A 7 3.10 -31.57 -30.60
N LEU A 8 2.92 -30.25 -30.75
CA LEU A 8 3.89 -29.27 -30.27
C LEU A 8 3.90 -29.34 -28.73
N SER A 9 4.98 -29.91 -28.18
CA SER A 9 5.25 -29.84 -26.75
C SER A 9 5.68 -28.41 -26.43
N ILE A 10 4.74 -27.57 -25.99
CA ILE A 10 5.06 -26.31 -25.35
C ILE A 10 5.67 -26.62 -23.97
N THR A 11 6.99 -26.70 -23.88
CA THR A 11 7.69 -26.68 -22.59
C THR A 11 7.67 -25.26 -22.03
N GLY A 12 6.49 -24.77 -21.67
CA GLY A 12 6.33 -23.57 -20.88
C GLY A 12 6.57 -23.92 -19.41
N ASN A 13 7.41 -23.16 -18.70
CA ASN A 13 7.43 -23.21 -17.25
C ASN A 13 6.00 -23.04 -16.73
N PRO A 14 5.50 -23.89 -15.81
CA PRO A 14 4.20 -23.64 -15.22
C PRO A 14 4.25 -22.27 -14.54
N LEU A 15 3.38 -21.37 -14.98
CA LEU A 15 3.17 -20.10 -14.32
C LEU A 15 2.60 -20.44 -12.93
N ASN A 16 3.45 -20.42 -11.91
CA ASN A 16 2.98 -20.54 -10.54
C ASN A 16 2.12 -19.32 -10.23
N ALA A 17 0.83 -19.56 -9.97
CA ALA A 17 -0.08 -18.52 -9.51
C ALA A 17 0.41 -17.98 -8.16
N GLN A 18 0.29 -16.67 -7.98
CA GLN A 18 0.64 -16.02 -6.73
C GLN A 18 -0.37 -16.44 -5.66
N THR A 19 0.09 -16.68 -4.43
CA THR A 19 -0.78 -17.06 -3.32
C THR A 19 -1.03 -15.85 -2.42
N LEU A 20 -2.26 -15.75 -1.90
CA LEU A 20 -2.58 -14.80 -0.84
C LEU A 20 -1.84 -15.23 0.43
N VAL A 21 -0.87 -14.42 0.86
CA VAL A 21 -0.06 -14.73 2.05
C VAL A 21 -0.76 -14.31 3.34
N LYS A 22 -1.37 -13.12 3.36
CA LYS A 22 -1.97 -12.55 4.59
C LYS A 22 -3.04 -11.52 4.28
N THR A 23 -4.03 -11.43 5.15
CA THR A 23 -5.06 -10.38 5.16
C THR A 23 -5.24 -9.89 6.59
N GLN A 24 -5.37 -8.58 6.78
CA GLN A 24 -5.60 -7.96 8.08
C GLN A 24 -6.60 -6.82 7.93
N LYS A 25 -7.54 -6.71 8.88
CA LYS A 25 -8.41 -5.54 8.99
C LYS A 25 -7.60 -4.40 9.63
N VAL A 26 -7.37 -3.33 8.86
CA VAL A 26 -6.60 -2.15 9.31
C VAL A 26 -7.51 -0.99 9.74
N GLY A 27 -8.50 -0.65 8.91
CA GLY A 27 -9.40 0.49 9.12
C GLY A 27 -10.60 0.48 8.17
N SER A 28 -11.33 1.59 8.06
CA SER A 28 -12.45 1.76 7.12
C SER A 28 -12.07 2.72 6.00
N ASN A 29 -12.53 2.43 4.76
CA ASN A 29 -12.16 3.21 3.57
C ASN A 29 -10.64 3.36 3.42
N ILE A 30 -9.96 2.21 3.35
CA ILE A 30 -8.52 2.12 3.11
C ILE A 30 -8.21 2.38 1.64
N TYR A 31 -7.18 3.17 1.36
CA TYR A 31 -6.75 3.53 0.00
C TYR A 31 -5.28 3.18 -0.25
N GLN A 32 -4.45 4.14 -0.63
CA GLN A 32 -3.11 3.90 -1.16
C GLN A 32 -2.12 3.55 -0.03
N PRO A 33 -1.29 2.50 -0.20
CA PRO A 33 -0.12 2.25 0.63
C PRO A 33 1.15 2.89 0.06
N VAL A 34 2.15 3.08 0.92
CA VAL A 34 3.54 3.40 0.55
C VAL A 34 4.51 2.75 1.52
N VAL A 35 5.70 2.37 1.05
CA VAL A 35 6.74 1.75 1.88
C VAL A 35 7.82 2.79 2.21
N ASN A 36 8.17 2.90 3.48
CA ASN A 36 9.37 3.62 3.90
C ASN A 36 10.59 2.71 3.77
N GLN A 37 11.55 3.07 2.94
CA GLN A 37 12.74 2.26 2.69
C GLN A 37 13.72 2.28 3.86
N LYS A 38 13.60 3.27 4.76
CA LYS A 38 14.46 3.41 5.93
C LYS A 38 14.25 2.29 6.96
N ASP A 39 12.99 1.92 7.21
CA ASP A 39 12.61 0.94 8.24
C ASP A 39 11.71 -0.19 7.73
N GLY A 40 11.36 -0.20 6.45
CA GLY A 40 10.50 -1.21 5.83
C GLY A 40 9.02 -1.06 6.19
N ALA A 41 8.63 -0.05 6.96
CA ALA A 41 7.26 0.12 7.40
C ALA A 41 6.32 0.44 6.22
N VAL A 42 5.11 -0.10 6.27
CA VAL A 42 4.06 0.20 5.30
C VAL A 42 3.14 1.26 5.91
N TYR A 43 3.05 2.42 5.26
CA TYR A 43 2.05 3.43 5.60
C TYR A 43 0.85 3.26 4.70
N ILE A 44 -0.36 3.35 5.25
CA ILE A 44 -1.59 3.21 4.48
C ILE A 44 -2.63 4.24 4.90
N SER A 45 -3.26 4.87 3.91
CA SER A 45 -4.24 5.93 4.14
C SER A 45 -5.64 5.36 4.43
N SER A 46 -6.37 6.06 5.29
CA SER A 46 -7.73 5.73 5.70
C SER A 46 -8.58 7.00 5.73
N ALA A 47 -9.42 7.20 4.71
CA ALA A 47 -10.32 8.35 4.69
C ALA A 47 -11.45 8.18 5.72
N GLY A 48 -11.83 6.93 6.03
CA GLY A 48 -12.94 6.63 6.95
C GLY A 48 -12.60 6.90 8.41
N THR A 49 -11.33 6.77 8.78
CA THR A 49 -10.84 7.11 10.13
C THR A 49 -10.01 8.39 10.15
N GLN A 50 -9.87 9.07 9.00
CA GLN A 50 -9.11 10.32 8.85
C GLN A 50 -7.68 10.20 9.40
N ALA A 51 -6.99 9.13 9.01
CA ALA A 51 -5.68 8.81 9.52
C ALA A 51 -4.80 8.11 8.46
N VAL A 52 -3.50 8.12 8.70
CA VAL A 52 -2.54 7.21 8.07
C VAL A 52 -2.08 6.20 9.12
N TYR A 53 -2.19 4.91 8.82
CA TYR A 53 -1.70 3.85 9.69
C TYR A 53 -0.29 3.44 9.29
N LYS A 54 0.59 3.25 10.28
CA LYS A 54 1.88 2.57 10.13
C LYS A 54 1.67 1.10 10.45
N LEU A 55 2.05 0.23 9.53
CA LEU A 55 1.93 -1.22 9.68
C LEU A 55 3.29 -1.86 9.81
N ASP A 56 3.35 -2.90 10.64
CA ASP A 56 4.43 -3.88 10.58
C ASP A 56 4.35 -4.66 9.24
N PRO A 57 5.42 -4.70 8.44
CA PRO A 57 5.37 -5.26 7.09
C PRO A 57 5.22 -6.79 7.06
N ALA A 58 5.58 -7.50 8.14
CA ALA A 58 5.50 -8.96 8.20
C ALA A 58 4.11 -9.44 8.66
N THR A 59 3.47 -8.68 9.53
CA THR A 59 2.22 -9.07 10.19
C THR A 59 1.01 -8.28 9.71
N LEU A 60 1.22 -7.12 9.05
CA LEU A 60 0.20 -6.13 8.72
C LEU A 60 -0.51 -5.55 9.95
N ALA A 61 0.00 -5.79 11.16
CA ALA A 61 -0.53 -5.20 12.38
C ALA A 61 -0.29 -3.69 12.36
N VAL A 62 -1.29 -2.93 12.81
CA VAL A 62 -1.13 -1.48 13.04
C VAL A 62 -0.21 -1.31 14.24
N VAL A 63 0.91 -0.64 14.03
CA VAL A 63 1.89 -0.33 15.08
C VAL A 63 1.88 1.15 15.47
N ASP A 64 1.33 2.01 14.62
CA ASP A 64 1.14 3.43 14.90
C ASP A 64 0.08 4.05 13.98
N SER A 65 -0.36 5.27 14.27
CA SER A 65 -1.25 6.05 13.41
C SER A 65 -1.01 7.55 13.52
N ILE A 66 -1.12 8.25 12.39
CA ILE A 66 -1.05 9.71 12.31
C ILE A 66 -2.44 10.23 11.92
N VAL A 67 -3.05 11.03 12.79
CA VAL A 67 -4.39 11.60 12.56
C VAL A 67 -4.29 12.80 11.64
N THR A 68 -5.17 12.86 10.65
CA THR A 68 -5.23 13.92 9.64
C THR A 68 -6.68 14.41 9.49
N PRO A 69 -7.19 15.14 10.51
CA PRO A 69 -8.62 15.33 10.71
C PRO A 69 -9.28 16.20 9.63
N GLU A 70 -8.51 17.03 8.93
CA GLU A 70 -9.03 17.91 7.87
C GLU A 70 -8.84 17.34 6.47
N SER A 71 -8.01 16.31 6.31
CA SER A 71 -7.59 15.85 4.98
C SER A 71 -8.31 14.61 4.49
N ALA A 72 -8.79 13.70 5.35
CA ALA A 72 -9.38 12.40 4.95
C ALA A 72 -8.60 11.73 3.79
N PRO A 73 -7.37 11.26 4.06
CA PRO A 73 -6.38 10.98 3.03
C PRO A 73 -6.76 9.77 2.18
N MET A 74 -6.46 9.83 0.88
CA MET A 74 -6.69 8.76 -0.09
C MET A 74 -5.41 8.38 -0.84
N GLY A 75 -4.67 9.36 -1.35
CA GLY A 75 -3.37 9.14 -1.97
C GLY A 75 -2.24 9.26 -0.96
N LEU A 76 -1.16 8.51 -1.17
CA LEU A 76 0.08 8.60 -0.40
C LEU A 76 1.31 8.68 -1.32
N GLY A 77 2.27 9.50 -0.95
CA GLY A 77 3.64 9.50 -1.48
C GLY A 77 4.62 9.77 -0.34
N ILE A 78 5.88 9.38 -0.49
CA ILE A 78 6.91 9.58 0.54
C ILE A 78 8.20 10.12 -0.07
N SER A 79 8.76 11.14 0.56
CA SER A 79 10.16 11.52 0.36
C SER A 79 11.01 10.67 1.29
N GLN A 80 11.74 9.70 0.72
CA GLN A 80 12.62 8.81 1.50
C GLN A 80 13.76 9.59 2.18
N ASN A 81 14.24 10.66 1.54
CA ASN A 81 15.36 11.46 2.05
C ASN A 81 14.96 12.31 3.27
N THR A 82 13.82 13.00 3.19
CA THR A 82 13.35 13.90 4.26
C THR A 82 12.43 13.20 5.24
N GLN A 83 12.05 11.94 4.99
CA GLN A 83 11.05 11.20 5.78
C GLN A 83 9.73 11.98 5.90
N THR A 84 9.30 12.57 4.78
CA THR A 84 8.04 13.33 4.70
C THR A 84 7.02 12.50 3.93
N LEU A 85 5.85 12.26 4.54
CA LEU A 85 4.71 11.66 3.89
C LEU A 85 3.82 12.75 3.29
N TYR A 86 3.44 12.60 2.03
CA TYR A 86 2.48 13.46 1.35
C TYR A 86 1.18 12.70 1.20
N THR A 87 0.08 13.31 1.64
CA THR A 87 -1.27 12.76 1.48
C THR A 87 -2.09 13.64 0.55
N THR A 88 -3.00 13.02 -0.20
CA THR A 88 -3.94 13.77 -1.06
C THR A 88 -5.37 13.32 -0.82
N ASN A 89 -6.30 14.26 -0.96
CA ASN A 89 -7.74 13.96 -1.02
C ASN A 89 -8.32 14.52 -2.32
N SER A 90 -8.68 13.62 -3.22
CA SER A 90 -9.20 13.97 -4.55
C SER A 90 -10.61 14.59 -4.52
N ARG A 91 -11.32 14.54 -3.38
CA ARG A 91 -12.66 15.13 -3.23
C ARG A 91 -12.60 16.58 -2.76
N THR A 92 -11.61 16.93 -1.95
CA THR A 92 -11.45 18.28 -1.38
C THR A 92 -10.32 19.07 -2.04
N GLY A 93 -9.44 18.42 -2.80
CA GLY A 93 -8.28 19.05 -3.42
C GLY A 93 -7.13 19.33 -2.45
N LEU A 94 -7.20 18.81 -1.22
CA LEU A 94 -6.17 19.02 -0.20
C LEU A 94 -4.93 18.14 -0.45
N VAL A 95 -3.77 18.73 -0.22
CA VAL A 95 -2.47 18.05 -0.12
C VAL A 95 -1.86 18.40 1.24
N VAL A 96 -1.45 17.39 2.00
CA VAL A 96 -0.85 17.57 3.33
C VAL A 96 0.51 16.89 3.36
N ALA A 97 1.52 17.60 3.85
CA ALA A 97 2.83 17.06 4.15
C ALA A 97 2.92 16.75 5.66
N ILE A 98 3.46 15.59 6.00
CA ILE A 98 3.58 15.08 7.37
C ILE A 98 5.03 14.67 7.59
N ASP A 99 5.69 15.23 8.59
CA ASP A 99 7.00 14.79 9.05
C ASP A 99 6.84 13.47 9.83
N ILE A 100 7.32 12.36 9.27
CA ILE A 100 7.15 11.03 9.88
C ILE A 100 7.80 10.95 11.27
N PRO A 101 9.03 11.47 11.51
CA PRO A 101 9.65 11.43 12.83
C PRO A 101 8.83 12.07 13.95
N THR A 102 8.08 13.13 13.65
CA THR A 102 7.29 13.86 14.65
C THR A 102 5.77 13.64 14.56
N GLY A 103 5.29 13.07 13.45
CA GLY A 103 3.87 12.89 13.16
C GLY A 103 3.11 14.20 12.95
N LYS A 104 3.80 15.30 12.61
CA LYS A 104 3.23 16.64 12.47
C LYS A 104 3.12 17.09 11.02
#